data_AF-A0AAN6N7E4-F1
#
_entry.id   AF-A0AAN6N7E4-F1
#
_cell.length_a   1.000
_cell.length_b   1.000
_cell.length_c   1.000
_cell.angle_alpha   90.00
_cell.angle_beta   90.00
_cell.angle_gamma   90.00
#
_symmetry.space_group_name_H-M   'P 1'
#
loop_
_entity.id
_entity.type
_entity.pdbx_description
1 polymer ?
#
loop_
_entity_poly.entity_id
_entity_poly.type
_entity_poly.pdbx_seq_one_letter_code
_entity_poly.pdbx_strand_id
1 'polypeptide(L)'
;MQGDDLGEESISASNDLLSRHQCAQGATLSLIVEGEGDNVPASTLQAKVVKLVEPQTMSVVMQVTLEMGSECGVNAILKLYDRRFAMQLRAEEEAGRWTISTETIYRKYVIQGKAEKLFRELNDRDEEEESANSDDDAEETLDSAMKTGRKEGYLQHCCKKLYRNEVRAYGMLGELQGKTIQGILIEYIDGFKLSEVQSRAPRCTWQAICEGAIRAVRLVGEHNILNRDIRPDNFIVRATPDEGAYEVFQIDFGFSELKNNNPWKRWRDDEESFGLVMEKLLRGGYKYTPLLTRCADSDKSPLVECTDDSSTSMN
;
A
#
# COMPACT_ATOMS: atom_id res chain seq x y z
N MET A 1 27.58 -37.52 -37.36
CA MET A 1 27.35 -36.24 -38.06
C MET A 1 25.87 -35.92 -37.84
N GLN A 2 25.44 -35.10 -36.87
CA GLN A 2 26.06 -33.85 -36.37
C GLN A 2 26.47 -32.95 -37.54
N GLY A 3 25.91 -31.77 -37.72
CA GLY A 3 24.82 -31.07 -37.03
C GLY A 3 24.58 -29.75 -37.75
N ASP A 4 23.63 -28.94 -37.28
CA ASP A 4 23.61 -27.47 -37.32
C ASP A 4 22.18 -26.97 -37.13
N ASP A 5 21.76 -26.96 -35.86
CA ASP A 5 20.60 -26.22 -35.37
C ASP A 5 21.10 -25.27 -34.28
N LEU A 6 21.31 -24.01 -34.65
CA LEU A 6 21.79 -22.93 -33.79
C LEU A 6 21.20 -21.60 -34.30
N GLY A 7 20.31 -20.98 -33.53
CA GLY A 7 19.72 -19.71 -33.94
C GLY A 7 18.93 -18.94 -32.86
N GLU A 8 17.80 -19.48 -32.39
CA GLU A 8 16.75 -18.61 -31.83
C GLU A 8 16.52 -18.66 -30.29
N GLU A 9 17.06 -19.64 -29.55
CA GLU A 9 16.71 -19.81 -28.12
C GLU A 9 17.38 -18.85 -27.12
N SER A 10 18.34 -18.00 -27.52
CA SER A 10 19.16 -17.22 -26.56
C SER A 10 18.66 -15.81 -26.20
N ILE A 11 17.63 -15.28 -26.87
CA ILE A 11 17.20 -13.87 -26.73
C ILE A 11 16.05 -13.69 -25.72
N SER A 12 15.30 -14.75 -25.37
CA SER A 12 14.16 -14.65 -24.43
C SER A 12 14.59 -14.66 -22.95
N ALA A 13 15.52 -15.53 -22.58
CA ALA A 13 15.94 -15.73 -21.18
C ALA A 13 16.70 -14.54 -20.58
N SER A 14 17.46 -13.81 -21.39
CA SER A 14 18.27 -12.66 -20.99
C SER A 14 17.45 -11.43 -20.56
N ASN A 15 16.16 -11.38 -20.91
CA ASN A 15 15.29 -10.22 -20.69
C ASN A 15 14.33 -10.35 -19.50
N ASP A 16 13.98 -11.57 -19.08
CA ASP A 16 13.23 -11.79 -17.81
C ASP A 16 14.10 -11.52 -16.56
N LEU A 17 15.43 -11.45 -16.75
CA LEU A 17 16.40 -11.04 -15.74
C LEU A 17 16.35 -9.51 -15.49
N LEU A 18 16.26 -8.70 -16.55
CA LEU A 18 16.32 -7.22 -16.45
C LEU A 18 15.17 -6.62 -15.62
N SER A 19 13.97 -7.20 -15.68
CA SER A 19 12.82 -6.77 -14.87
C SER A 19 13.02 -7.18 -13.40
N ARG A 20 13.36 -8.45 -13.14
CA ARG A 20 13.57 -8.98 -11.78
C ARG A 20 14.71 -8.26 -11.04
N HIS A 21 15.76 -7.82 -11.74
CA HIS A 21 16.92 -7.20 -11.10
C HIS A 21 16.70 -5.77 -10.59
N GLN A 22 15.75 -4.99 -11.13
CA GLN A 22 15.58 -3.60 -10.70
C GLN A 22 15.08 -3.49 -9.25
N CYS A 23 14.14 -4.34 -8.84
CA CYS A 23 13.60 -4.36 -7.47
C CYS A 23 14.12 -5.54 -6.63
N ALA A 24 15.20 -6.21 -7.06
CA ALA A 24 15.76 -7.36 -6.35
C ALA A 24 16.42 -6.94 -5.03
N GLN A 25 16.39 -7.83 -4.03
CA GLN A 25 17.24 -7.70 -2.84
C GLN A 25 18.73 -7.55 -3.24
N GLY A 26 19.38 -6.54 -2.68
CA GLY A 26 20.76 -6.14 -3.00
C GLY A 26 20.90 -5.17 -4.17
N ALA A 27 19.84 -4.91 -4.94
CA ALA A 27 19.86 -3.88 -5.98
C ALA A 27 20.02 -2.47 -5.37
N THR A 28 20.58 -1.54 -6.14
CA THR A 28 20.68 -0.12 -5.76
C THR A 28 19.87 0.71 -6.74
N LEU A 29 18.94 1.49 -6.22
CA LEU A 29 18.05 2.38 -6.95
C LEU A 29 18.53 3.82 -6.80
N SER A 30 18.72 4.53 -7.92
CA SER A 30 18.91 5.99 -7.89
C SER A 30 17.54 6.67 -7.90
N LEU A 31 17.13 7.19 -6.75
CA LEU A 31 15.90 7.93 -6.57
C LEU A 31 16.17 9.42 -6.85
N ILE A 32 15.31 10.06 -7.63
CA ILE A 32 15.27 11.52 -7.71
C ILE A 32 14.32 11.99 -6.61
N VAL A 33 14.80 12.84 -5.72
CA VAL A 33 14.03 13.47 -4.65
C VAL A 33 13.93 14.95 -4.99
N GLU A 34 12.76 15.34 -5.47
CA GLU A 34 12.41 16.75 -5.65
C GLU A 34 12.32 17.43 -4.26
N GLY A 35 12.67 18.71 -4.20
CA GLY A 35 12.55 19.47 -2.95
C GLY A 35 11.23 20.22 -2.87
N GLU A 36 10.76 20.50 -1.66
CA GLU A 36 9.47 21.16 -1.47
C GLU A 36 9.59 22.68 -1.65
N GLY A 37 9.08 23.18 -2.78
CA GLY A 37 9.04 24.60 -3.15
C GLY A 37 9.90 24.95 -4.37
N ASP A 38 9.50 26.01 -5.10
CA ASP A 38 10.00 26.39 -6.44
C ASP A 38 11.53 26.63 -6.57
N ASN A 39 12.28 26.61 -5.46
CA ASN A 39 13.71 26.92 -5.41
C ASN A 39 14.59 25.80 -4.83
N VAL A 40 14.04 24.63 -4.46
CA VAL A 40 14.85 23.52 -3.94
C VAL A 40 15.20 22.56 -5.09
N PRO A 41 16.47 22.48 -5.54
CA PRO A 41 16.84 21.65 -6.67
C PRO A 41 16.64 20.17 -6.35
N ALA A 42 16.18 19.40 -7.33
CA ALA A 42 16.06 17.96 -7.21
C ALA A 42 17.42 17.33 -6.91
N SER A 43 17.46 16.44 -5.91
CA SER A 43 18.63 15.71 -5.48
C SER A 43 18.53 14.24 -5.92
N THR A 44 19.67 13.55 -6.01
CA THR A 44 19.70 12.11 -6.28
C THR A 44 20.13 11.37 -5.01
N LEU A 45 19.28 10.47 -4.53
CA LEU A 45 19.50 9.63 -3.36
C LEU A 45 19.67 8.18 -3.80
N GLN A 46 20.71 7.50 -3.33
CA GLN A 46 20.84 6.06 -3.57
C GLN A 46 20.05 5.29 -2.50
N ALA A 47 19.26 4.31 -2.93
CA ALA A 47 18.46 3.46 -2.07
C ALA A 47 18.79 1.98 -2.36
N LYS A 48 19.41 1.32 -1.40
CA LYS A 48 19.75 -0.10 -1.49
C LYS A 48 18.59 -0.97 -1.03
N VAL A 49 18.10 -1.86 -1.88
CA VAL A 49 17.00 -2.78 -1.55
C VAL A 49 17.48 -3.82 -0.53
N VAL A 50 16.93 -3.77 0.68
CA VAL A 50 17.24 -4.69 1.79
C VAL A 50 16.46 -5.99 1.64
N LYS A 51 15.15 -5.90 1.37
CA LYS A 51 14.27 -7.04 1.08
C LYS A 51 13.01 -6.56 0.35
N LEU A 52 12.43 -7.45 -0.45
CA LEU A 52 11.04 -7.30 -0.91
C LEU A 52 10.09 -7.65 0.24
N VAL A 53 8.96 -6.95 0.32
CA VAL A 53 7.86 -7.28 1.24
C VAL A 53 6.83 -8.08 0.45
N GLU A 54 6.62 -9.33 0.88
CA GLU A 54 5.72 -10.27 0.24
C GLU A 54 4.42 -10.45 1.05
N PRO A 55 3.28 -10.78 0.40
CA PRO A 55 3.11 -10.93 -1.04
C PRO A 55 3.09 -9.57 -1.78
N GLN A 56 3.63 -9.53 -3.00
CA GLN A 56 3.47 -8.36 -3.89
C GLN A 56 2.01 -8.20 -4.33
N THR A 57 1.35 -7.14 -3.84
CA THR A 57 -0.07 -6.86 -4.07
C THR A 57 -0.28 -5.96 -5.30
N MET A 58 -0.92 -4.80 -5.12
CA MET A 58 -1.19 -3.79 -6.15
C MET A 58 0.03 -2.90 -6.48
N SER A 59 1.12 -3.09 -5.73
CA SER A 59 2.37 -2.33 -5.83
C SER A 59 3.55 -3.19 -5.37
N VAL A 60 4.76 -2.84 -5.77
CA VAL A 60 5.98 -3.46 -5.23
C VAL A 60 6.38 -2.71 -3.97
N VAL A 61 6.42 -3.41 -2.84
CA VAL A 61 6.85 -2.85 -1.56
C VAL A 61 8.24 -3.39 -1.23
N MET A 62 9.19 -2.50 -0.97
CA MET A 62 10.58 -2.81 -0.64
C MET A 62 10.96 -2.15 0.68
N GLN A 63 11.66 -2.87 1.56
CA GLN A 63 12.49 -2.21 2.55
C GLN A 63 13.78 -1.78 1.86
N VAL A 64 14.15 -0.51 2.02
CA VAL A 64 15.36 0.09 1.46
C VAL A 64 16.20 0.75 2.55
N THR A 65 17.51 0.80 2.36
CA THR A 65 18.42 1.67 3.12
C THR A 65 18.84 2.83 2.23
N LEU A 66 18.59 4.04 2.68
CA LEU A 66 18.92 5.29 2.00
C LEU A 66 20.34 5.72 2.35
N GLU A 67 21.20 5.87 1.35
CA GLU A 67 22.61 6.20 1.53
C GLU A 67 22.79 7.73 1.61
N MET A 68 22.70 8.25 2.84
CA MET A 68 22.78 9.68 3.17
C MET A 68 24.23 10.10 3.46
N GLY A 69 25.10 10.07 2.43
CA GLY A 69 26.49 10.52 2.54
C GLY A 69 27.36 9.65 3.47
N SER A 70 27.88 10.23 4.54
CA SER A 70 28.82 9.58 5.48
C SER A 70 28.19 9.12 6.80
N GLU A 71 26.87 9.23 6.95
CA GLU A 71 26.14 8.77 8.14
C GLU A 71 25.64 7.32 7.97
N CYS A 72 25.16 6.71 9.06
CA CYS A 72 24.44 5.43 8.97
C CYS A 72 23.17 5.62 8.13
N GLY A 73 23.04 4.83 7.06
CA GLY A 73 21.91 4.95 6.14
C GLY A 73 20.55 4.73 6.81
N VAL A 74 19.55 5.49 6.36
CA VAL A 74 18.19 5.48 6.94
C VAL A 74 17.37 4.35 6.35
N ASN A 75 16.76 3.52 7.18
CA ASN A 75 15.84 2.49 6.70
C ASN A 75 14.45 3.10 6.40
N ALA A 76 13.90 2.74 5.24
CA ALA A 76 12.61 3.20 4.77
C ALA A 76 11.84 2.09 4.04
N ILE A 77 10.55 2.29 3.84
CA ILE A 77 9.74 1.53 2.89
C ILE A 77 9.61 2.34 1.59
N LEU A 78 9.93 1.72 0.46
CA LEU A 78 9.66 2.25 -0.87
C LEU A 78 8.52 1.43 -1.50
N LYS A 79 7.39 2.09 -1.76
CA LYS A 79 6.21 1.49 -2.44
C LYS A 79 6.13 2.03 -3.87
N LEU A 80 6.33 1.17 -4.86
CA LEU A 80 6.40 1.49 -6.29
C LEU A 80 5.13 1.04 -7.02
N TYR A 81 4.44 1.96 -7.70
CA TYR A 81 3.21 1.68 -8.45
C TYR A 81 3.49 1.47 -9.92
N ASP A 82 3.97 0.27 -10.25
CA ASP A 82 4.35 -0.09 -11.61
C ASP A 82 3.56 -1.32 -12.10
N ARG A 83 2.73 -1.13 -13.13
CA ARG A 83 1.89 -2.16 -13.76
C ARG A 83 2.66 -3.37 -14.30
N ARG A 84 3.98 -3.27 -14.45
CA ARG A 84 4.86 -4.37 -14.88
C ARG A 84 5.07 -5.38 -13.75
N PHE A 85 4.94 -4.93 -12.50
CA PHE A 85 5.26 -5.68 -11.28
C PHE A 85 4.12 -5.77 -10.26
N ALA A 86 2.98 -5.10 -10.49
CA ALA A 86 1.77 -5.19 -9.66
C ALA A 86 1.09 -6.58 -9.80
N MET A 87 1.70 -7.62 -9.21
CA MET A 87 1.39 -9.02 -9.48
C MET A 87 -0.06 -9.40 -9.17
N GLN A 88 -0.65 -8.91 -8.07
CA GLN A 88 -2.05 -9.16 -7.73
C GLN A 88 -2.99 -8.47 -8.71
N LEU A 89 -2.79 -7.18 -8.99
CA LEU A 89 -3.58 -6.42 -9.97
C LEU A 89 -3.56 -7.09 -11.35
N ARG A 90 -2.40 -7.61 -11.79
CA ARG A 90 -2.31 -8.35 -13.07
C ARG A 90 -3.03 -9.70 -13.05
N ALA A 91 -3.20 -10.31 -11.88
CA ALA A 91 -3.93 -11.57 -11.73
C ALA A 91 -5.45 -11.34 -11.67
N GLU A 92 -5.91 -10.37 -10.88
CA GLU A 92 -7.32 -9.97 -10.75
C GLU A 92 -7.88 -9.50 -12.10
N GLU A 93 -7.11 -8.72 -12.84
CA GLU A 93 -7.49 -8.25 -14.17
C GLU A 93 -7.21 -9.29 -15.28
N GLU A 94 -6.70 -10.48 -14.98
CA GLU A 94 -6.32 -11.51 -15.98
C GLU A 94 -5.36 -11.00 -17.08
N ALA A 95 -4.44 -10.11 -16.75
CA ALA A 95 -3.55 -9.45 -17.72
C ALA A 95 -2.27 -10.25 -18.06
N GLY A 96 -2.16 -11.49 -17.55
CA GLY A 96 -0.98 -12.34 -17.69
C GLY A 96 0.30 -11.72 -17.09
N ARG A 97 1.46 -12.33 -17.35
CA ARG A 97 2.75 -11.74 -16.98
C ARG A 97 3.13 -10.62 -17.94
N TRP A 98 3.77 -9.57 -17.43
CA TRP A 98 4.38 -8.55 -18.28
C TRP A 98 5.52 -9.14 -19.11
N THR A 99 5.67 -8.68 -20.36
CA THR A 99 6.79 -9.05 -21.25
C THR A 99 7.22 -7.87 -22.11
N ILE A 100 8.38 -7.97 -22.77
CA ILE A 100 8.81 -6.99 -23.80
C ILE A 100 7.78 -6.88 -24.94
N SER A 101 7.06 -7.96 -25.26
CA SER A 101 5.99 -7.93 -26.27
C SER A 101 4.81 -7.07 -25.81
N THR A 102 4.28 -7.29 -24.60
CA THR A 102 3.18 -6.47 -24.07
C THR A 102 3.61 -5.01 -23.85
N GLU A 103 4.85 -4.78 -23.43
CA GLU A 103 5.46 -3.44 -23.37
C GLU A 103 5.52 -2.74 -24.73
N THR A 104 5.92 -3.45 -25.78
CA THR A 104 6.02 -2.90 -27.14
C THR A 104 4.64 -2.55 -27.70
N ILE A 105 3.63 -3.39 -27.43
CA ILE A 105 2.24 -3.14 -27.78
C ILE A 105 1.72 -1.91 -27.02
N TYR A 106 1.93 -1.87 -25.70
CA TYR A 106 1.50 -0.74 -24.87
C TYR A 106 2.15 0.59 -25.29
N ARG A 107 3.45 0.61 -25.60
CA ARG A 107 4.13 1.80 -26.11
C ARG A 107 3.49 2.31 -27.41
N LYS A 108 3.14 1.43 -28.35
CA LYS A 108 2.41 1.82 -29.57
C LYS A 108 1.02 2.37 -29.23
N TYR A 109 0.31 1.77 -28.28
CA TYR A 109 -0.99 2.23 -27.81
C TYR A 109 -0.94 3.64 -27.17
N VAL A 110 0.11 3.94 -26.39
CA VAL A 110 0.39 5.27 -25.83
C VAL A 110 0.74 6.28 -26.93
N ILE A 111 1.67 5.96 -27.83
CA ILE A 111 2.10 6.84 -28.93
C ILE A 111 0.93 7.21 -29.86
N GLN A 112 -0.06 6.32 -30.00
CA GLN A 112 -1.29 6.55 -30.76
C GLN A 112 -2.36 7.37 -30.00
N GLY A 113 -2.05 7.91 -28.81
CA GLY A 113 -2.99 8.69 -27.99
C GLY A 113 -4.11 7.89 -27.33
N LYS A 114 -4.13 6.55 -27.49
CA LYS A 114 -5.24 5.70 -27.03
C LYS A 114 -5.27 5.53 -25.53
N ALA A 115 -4.11 5.49 -24.88
CA ALA A 115 -4.02 5.48 -23.41
C ALA A 115 -4.64 6.76 -22.80
N GLU A 116 -4.42 7.92 -23.41
CA GLU A 116 -5.02 9.18 -22.94
C GLU A 116 -6.54 9.23 -23.15
N LYS A 117 -7.04 8.67 -24.27
CA LYS A 117 -8.49 8.50 -24.47
C LYS A 117 -9.10 7.59 -23.41
N LEU A 118 -8.51 6.41 -23.20
CA LEU A 118 -8.92 5.44 -22.17
C LEU A 118 -8.91 6.07 -20.77
N PHE A 119 -7.90 6.88 -20.43
CA PHE A 119 -7.82 7.48 -19.09
C PHE A 119 -8.94 8.51 -18.85
N ARG A 120 -9.41 9.20 -19.90
CA ARG A 120 -10.61 10.05 -19.80
C ARG A 120 -11.86 9.21 -19.63
N GLU A 121 -12.07 8.22 -20.50
CA GLU A 121 -13.20 7.26 -20.40
C GLU A 121 -13.33 6.62 -19.00
N LEU A 122 -12.20 6.33 -18.32
CA LEU A 122 -12.19 5.77 -16.98
C LEU A 122 -12.41 6.81 -15.87
N ASN A 123 -11.85 8.02 -15.96
CA ASN A 123 -12.13 9.08 -14.99
C ASN A 123 -13.60 9.51 -15.04
N ASP A 124 -14.17 9.65 -16.24
CA ASP A 124 -15.55 10.10 -16.43
C ASP A 124 -16.53 9.08 -15.78
N ARG A 125 -16.23 7.77 -15.88
CA ARG A 125 -16.98 6.69 -15.20
C ARG A 125 -16.81 6.65 -13.68
N ASP A 126 -15.71 7.16 -13.13
CA ASP A 126 -15.50 7.26 -11.68
C ASP A 126 -16.32 8.42 -11.06
N GLU A 127 -16.73 9.41 -11.86
CA GLU A 127 -17.50 10.57 -11.41
C GLU A 127 -19.03 10.38 -11.50
N GLU A 128 -19.50 9.47 -12.37
CA GLU A 128 -20.92 9.12 -12.52
C GLU A 128 -21.28 7.84 -11.74
N GLU A 129 -21.93 7.98 -10.57
CA GLU A 129 -22.32 6.84 -9.71
C GLU A 129 -23.09 5.72 -10.46
N GLU A 130 -22.50 4.52 -10.49
CA GLU A 130 -23.14 3.22 -10.82
C GLU A 130 -24.09 3.19 -12.05
N SER A 131 -23.71 3.84 -13.15
CA SER A 131 -24.42 3.70 -14.44
C SER A 131 -23.54 3.08 -15.54
N ALA A 132 -23.24 1.80 -15.40
CA ALA A 132 -22.61 1.01 -16.46
C ALA A 132 -23.37 -0.30 -16.69
N ASN A 133 -24.38 -0.25 -17.58
CA ASN A 133 -24.57 -1.39 -18.48
C ASN A 133 -23.32 -1.44 -19.36
N SER A 134 -22.64 -2.59 -19.39
CA SER A 134 -21.29 -2.70 -19.94
C SER A 134 -21.26 -2.62 -21.47
N ASP A 135 -20.27 -1.90 -22.00
CA ASP A 135 -19.89 -1.91 -23.43
C ASP A 135 -19.18 -3.24 -23.83
N ASP A 136 -19.58 -4.38 -23.28
CA ASP A 136 -18.88 -5.67 -23.48
C ASP A 136 -18.82 -6.05 -24.98
N ASP A 137 -19.88 -5.75 -25.73
CA ASP A 137 -19.98 -5.95 -27.18
C ASP A 137 -18.90 -5.17 -27.97
N ALA A 138 -18.43 -4.03 -27.47
CA ALA A 138 -17.43 -3.22 -28.16
C ALA A 138 -16.01 -3.80 -28.02
N GLU A 139 -15.69 -4.39 -26.86
CA GLU A 139 -14.37 -4.95 -26.59
C GLU A 139 -14.13 -6.25 -27.38
N GLU A 140 -15.16 -7.07 -27.62
CA GLU A 140 -15.00 -8.33 -28.38
C GLU A 140 -14.48 -8.09 -29.82
N THR A 141 -14.87 -6.99 -30.46
CA THR A 141 -14.47 -6.65 -31.84
C THR A 141 -13.00 -6.21 -32.01
N LEU A 142 -12.30 -5.91 -30.90
CA LEU A 142 -10.92 -5.42 -30.94
C LEU A 142 -9.91 -6.53 -31.31
N ASP A 143 -8.89 -6.18 -32.10
CA ASP A 143 -7.78 -7.08 -32.38
C ASP A 143 -6.95 -7.38 -31.10
N SER A 144 -6.21 -8.50 -31.12
CA SER A 144 -5.48 -9.00 -29.95
C SER A 144 -4.42 -8.00 -29.43
N ALA A 145 -3.77 -7.23 -30.29
CA ALA A 145 -2.81 -6.21 -29.87
C ALA A 145 -3.54 -4.99 -29.27
N MET A 146 -4.71 -4.63 -29.79
CA MET A 146 -5.54 -3.56 -29.24
C MET A 146 -6.08 -3.90 -27.85
N LYS A 147 -6.58 -5.13 -27.66
CA LYS A 147 -7.00 -5.67 -26.35
C LYS A 147 -5.85 -5.63 -25.36
N THR A 148 -4.67 -6.14 -25.75
CA THR A 148 -3.45 -6.10 -24.93
C THR A 148 -3.04 -4.66 -24.56
N GLY A 149 -3.10 -3.73 -25.52
CA GLY A 149 -2.77 -2.31 -25.30
C GLY A 149 -3.76 -1.59 -24.37
N ARG A 150 -5.07 -1.84 -24.53
CA ARG A 150 -6.13 -1.33 -23.64
C ARG A 150 -5.95 -1.88 -22.23
N LYS A 151 -5.65 -3.18 -22.09
CA LYS A 151 -5.45 -3.87 -20.82
C LYS A 151 -4.22 -3.35 -20.05
N GLU A 152 -3.06 -3.24 -20.69
CA GLU A 152 -1.88 -2.60 -20.08
C GLU A 152 -2.12 -1.11 -19.76
N GLY A 153 -2.97 -0.44 -20.55
CA GLY A 153 -3.46 0.91 -20.26
C GLY A 153 -4.29 0.99 -18.99
N TYR A 154 -5.29 0.12 -18.84
CA TYR A 154 -6.11 0.03 -17.65
C TYR A 154 -5.25 -0.25 -16.40
N LEU A 155 -4.31 -1.21 -16.46
CA LEU A 155 -3.36 -1.45 -15.36
C LEU A 155 -2.55 -0.18 -14.99
N GLN A 156 -2.09 0.58 -16.00
CA GLN A 156 -1.39 1.84 -15.77
C GLN A 156 -2.30 2.88 -15.10
N HIS A 157 -3.58 2.94 -15.49
CA HIS A 157 -4.57 3.81 -14.90
C HIS A 157 -4.77 3.46 -13.41
N CYS A 158 -5.01 2.19 -13.09
CA CYS A 158 -5.18 1.72 -11.71
C CYS A 158 -3.94 2.02 -10.85
N CYS A 159 -2.73 1.73 -11.36
CA CYS A 159 -1.48 2.10 -10.66
C CYS A 159 -1.39 3.61 -10.39
N LYS A 160 -1.78 4.45 -11.35
CA LYS A 160 -1.80 5.91 -11.18
C LYS A 160 -2.90 6.39 -10.23
N LYS A 161 -4.07 5.74 -10.20
CA LYS A 161 -5.17 6.03 -9.27
C LYS A 161 -4.76 5.71 -7.84
N LEU A 162 -4.25 4.50 -7.59
CA LEU A 162 -3.75 4.08 -6.28
C LEU A 162 -2.59 4.96 -5.79
N TYR A 163 -1.61 5.26 -6.65
CA TYR A 163 -0.51 6.19 -6.33
C TYR A 163 -1.03 7.58 -5.94
N ARG A 164 -1.97 8.14 -6.73
CA ARG A 164 -2.57 9.45 -6.45
C ARG A 164 -3.33 9.45 -5.13
N ASN A 165 -4.11 8.41 -4.84
CA ASN A 165 -4.87 8.28 -3.60
C ASN A 165 -3.93 8.20 -2.39
N GLU A 166 -2.92 7.33 -2.45
CA GLU A 166 -1.92 7.16 -1.39
C GLU A 166 -1.17 8.48 -1.13
N VAL A 167 -0.60 9.10 -2.18
CA VAL A 167 0.14 10.37 -2.06
C VAL A 167 -0.76 11.54 -1.64
N ARG A 168 -2.04 11.54 -2.02
CA ARG A 168 -3.01 12.56 -1.58
C ARG A 168 -3.40 12.36 -0.12
N ALA A 169 -3.52 11.12 0.35
CA ALA A 169 -3.77 10.81 1.77
C ALA A 169 -2.57 11.26 2.63
N TYR A 170 -1.35 10.79 2.32
CA TYR A 170 -0.16 11.25 3.05
C TYR A 170 0.11 12.76 2.90
N GLY A 171 -0.22 13.36 1.75
CA GLY A 171 -0.12 14.79 1.52
C GLY A 171 -1.20 15.63 2.23
N MET A 172 -2.33 15.04 2.63
CA MET A 172 -3.32 15.66 3.52
C MET A 172 -3.00 15.46 4.99
N LEU A 173 -2.36 14.34 5.31
CA LEU A 173 -1.54 14.17 6.50
C LEU A 173 -0.20 14.93 6.35
N GLY A 174 -0.18 16.00 5.52
CA GLY A 174 1.01 16.63 4.95
C GLY A 174 1.85 17.48 5.90
N GLU A 175 1.39 17.68 7.15
CA GLU A 175 2.30 18.05 8.25
C GLU A 175 3.38 16.97 8.49
N LEU A 176 3.27 15.80 7.83
CA LEU A 176 4.17 14.67 7.98
C LEU A 176 5.13 14.43 6.78
N GLN A 177 4.76 14.59 5.48
CA GLN A 177 5.57 14.03 4.36
C GLN A 177 5.58 14.79 3.00
N GLY A 178 6.72 14.69 2.28
CA GLY A 178 7.13 15.36 1.01
C GLY A 178 7.36 14.43 -0.21
N LYS A 179 7.53 14.98 -1.43
CA LYS A 179 7.36 14.31 -2.75
C LYS A 179 8.57 14.61 -3.69
N THR A 180 8.86 13.98 -4.85
CA THR A 180 8.06 13.13 -5.77
C THR A 180 8.92 12.14 -6.61
N ILE A 181 8.40 10.92 -6.86
CA ILE A 181 8.60 10.02 -8.04
C ILE A 181 7.31 9.16 -8.12
N GLN A 182 7.07 8.26 -9.11
CA GLN A 182 5.96 7.26 -9.06
C GLN A 182 6.17 6.15 -8.01
N GLY A 183 6.54 6.54 -6.80
CA GLY A 183 6.62 5.71 -5.62
C GLY A 183 6.59 6.61 -4.39
N ILE A 184 6.12 6.08 -3.27
CA ILE A 184 6.14 6.78 -1.99
C ILE A 184 7.23 6.18 -1.11
N LEU A 185 7.98 7.08 -0.47
CA LEU A 185 8.98 6.76 0.54
C LEU A 185 8.35 7.00 1.92
N ILE A 186 8.25 5.94 2.72
CA ILE A 186 7.60 5.92 4.03
C ILE A 186 8.64 5.52 5.08
N GLU A 187 8.53 5.99 6.32
CA GLU A 187 9.35 5.51 7.45
C GLU A 187 9.30 3.97 7.54
N TYR A 188 10.43 3.32 7.81
CA TYR A 188 10.42 1.92 8.17
C TYR A 188 10.01 1.76 9.64
N ILE A 189 8.77 1.32 9.85
CA ILE A 189 8.24 1.02 11.17
C ILE A 189 8.63 -0.42 11.53
N ASP A 190 9.59 -0.59 12.44
CA ASP A 190 10.01 -1.92 12.91
C ASP A 190 8.95 -2.48 13.87
N GLY A 191 8.17 -3.43 13.37
CA GLY A 191 6.98 -3.94 14.06
C GLY A 191 6.43 -5.22 13.41
N PHE A 192 5.21 -5.57 13.76
CA PHE A 192 4.47 -6.72 13.23
C PHE A 192 3.06 -6.29 12.81
N LYS A 193 2.38 -7.08 11.97
CA LYS A 193 1.01 -6.73 11.53
C LYS A 193 0.03 -6.91 12.68
N LEU A 194 -1.01 -6.08 12.77
CA LEU A 194 -2.05 -6.24 13.79
C LEU A 194 -2.77 -7.61 13.69
N SER A 195 -2.84 -8.21 12.50
CA SER A 195 -3.31 -9.60 12.29
C SER A 195 -2.46 -10.65 13.05
N GLU A 196 -1.21 -10.35 13.37
CA GLU A 196 -0.25 -11.24 14.04
C GLU A 196 -0.22 -11.06 15.57
N VAL A 197 -0.99 -10.10 16.12
CA VAL A 197 -0.90 -9.69 17.54
C VAL A 197 -1.02 -10.85 18.54
N GLN A 198 -1.80 -11.90 18.21
CA GLN A 198 -1.98 -13.08 19.06
C GLN A 198 -0.68 -13.87 19.33
N SER A 199 0.29 -13.80 18.41
CA SER A 199 1.58 -14.51 18.51
C SER A 199 2.76 -13.57 18.80
N ARG A 200 2.51 -12.25 18.88
CA ARG A 200 3.55 -11.20 18.93
C ARG A 200 3.45 -10.25 20.12
N ALA A 201 2.30 -10.20 20.82
CA ALA A 201 2.10 -9.36 22.00
C ALA A 201 1.41 -10.12 23.16
N PRO A 202 1.72 -9.82 24.43
CA PRO A 202 1.04 -10.42 25.58
C PRO A 202 -0.46 -10.08 25.60
N ARG A 203 -1.32 -11.03 26.02
CA ARG A 203 -2.78 -10.87 26.01
C ARG A 203 -3.28 -9.66 26.80
N CYS A 204 -2.58 -9.25 27.87
CA CYS A 204 -2.94 -8.05 28.65
C CYS A 204 -2.91 -6.75 27.80
N THR A 205 -2.10 -6.71 26.74
CA THR A 205 -1.89 -5.52 25.91
C THR A 205 -2.85 -5.39 24.72
N TRP A 206 -3.53 -6.48 24.34
CA TRP A 206 -4.35 -6.54 23.13
C TRP A 206 -5.48 -5.49 23.12
N GLN A 207 -6.07 -5.17 24.28
CA GLN A 207 -7.08 -4.12 24.40
C GLN A 207 -6.51 -2.74 24.04
N ALA A 208 -5.34 -2.38 24.59
CA ALA A 208 -4.70 -1.09 24.32
C ALA A 208 -4.26 -0.95 22.85
N ILE A 209 -3.74 -2.04 22.27
CA ILE A 209 -3.36 -2.12 20.84
C ILE A 209 -4.59 -1.90 19.95
N CYS A 210 -5.68 -2.63 20.19
CA CYS A 210 -6.89 -2.51 19.36
C CYS A 210 -7.56 -1.13 19.51
N GLU A 211 -7.59 -0.56 20.73
CA GLU A 211 -8.05 0.81 20.95
C GLU A 211 -7.13 1.83 20.23
N GLY A 212 -5.83 1.56 20.09
CA GLY A 212 -4.89 2.33 19.27
C GLY A 212 -5.24 2.30 17.78
N ALA A 213 -5.50 1.12 17.21
CA ALA A 213 -5.93 0.97 15.83
C ALA A 213 -7.26 1.71 15.54
N ILE A 214 -8.23 1.59 16.45
CA ILE A 214 -9.52 2.29 16.40
C ILE A 214 -9.33 3.82 16.42
N ARG A 215 -8.43 4.35 17.27
CA ARG A 215 -8.07 5.78 17.26
C ARG A 215 -7.47 6.23 15.93
N ALA A 216 -6.61 5.41 15.30
CA ALA A 216 -6.02 5.74 14.00
C ALA A 216 -7.08 5.85 12.89
N VAL A 217 -8.01 4.89 12.79
CA VAL A 217 -9.15 4.92 11.85
C VAL A 217 -9.94 6.23 12.01
N ARG A 218 -10.26 6.59 13.26
CA ARG A 218 -10.99 7.82 13.56
C ARG A 218 -10.22 9.08 13.14
N LEU A 219 -8.92 9.18 13.46
CA LEU A 219 -8.10 10.34 13.09
C LEU A 219 -8.02 10.53 11.57
N VAL A 220 -7.90 9.44 10.80
CA VAL A 220 -7.96 9.46 9.33
C VAL A 220 -9.33 9.96 8.85
N GLY A 221 -10.43 9.48 9.45
CA GLY A 221 -11.80 9.92 9.15
C GLY A 221 -12.07 11.39 9.48
N GLU A 222 -11.48 11.92 10.56
CA GLU A 222 -11.54 13.34 10.94
C GLU A 222 -10.80 14.26 9.95
N HIS A 223 -9.81 13.73 9.21
CA HIS A 223 -9.16 14.43 8.09
C HIS A 223 -9.96 14.34 6.76
N ASN A 224 -11.21 13.84 6.79
CA ASN A 224 -12.07 13.62 5.62
C ASN A 224 -11.53 12.58 4.60
N ILE A 225 -10.62 11.71 5.06
CA ILE A 225 -10.08 10.58 4.30
C ILE A 225 -10.91 9.35 4.64
N LEU A 226 -11.47 8.69 3.63
CA LEU A 226 -12.13 7.40 3.74
C LEU A 226 -11.21 6.32 3.18
N ASN A 227 -10.53 5.55 4.04
CA ASN A 227 -9.75 4.40 3.58
C ASN A 227 -10.68 3.19 3.38
N ARG A 228 -10.84 2.71 2.15
CA ARG A 228 -11.72 1.57 1.83
C ARG A 228 -11.09 0.19 2.12
N ASP A 229 -9.82 0.11 2.50
CA ASP A 229 -9.13 -1.13 2.86
C ASP A 229 -8.70 -1.13 4.34
N ILE A 230 -9.65 -0.84 5.25
CA ILE A 230 -9.45 -0.93 6.70
C ILE A 230 -9.50 -2.41 7.13
N ARG A 231 -8.32 -3.01 7.30
CA ARG A 231 -8.13 -4.41 7.70
C ARG A 231 -6.89 -4.58 8.57
N PRO A 232 -6.80 -5.62 9.43
CA PRO A 232 -5.69 -5.75 10.39
C PRO A 232 -4.30 -5.92 9.75
N ASP A 233 -4.20 -6.33 8.49
CA ASP A 233 -2.91 -6.41 7.78
C ASP A 233 -2.33 -5.03 7.40
N ASN A 234 -3.18 -3.99 7.37
CA ASN A 234 -2.84 -2.61 7.02
C ASN A 234 -2.59 -1.75 8.29
N PHE A 235 -2.26 -2.41 9.41
CA PHE A 235 -1.78 -1.76 10.63
C PHE A 235 -0.47 -2.42 11.09
N ILE A 236 0.53 -1.60 11.38
CA ILE A 236 1.78 -2.04 12.02
C ILE A 236 1.73 -1.72 13.51
N VAL A 237 2.05 -2.70 14.33
CA VAL A 237 2.19 -2.58 15.78
C VAL A 237 3.68 -2.60 16.13
N ARG A 238 4.16 -1.53 16.77
CA ARG A 238 5.55 -1.35 17.21
C ARG A 238 5.60 -1.40 18.73
N ALA A 239 6.51 -2.19 19.30
CA ALA A 239 6.78 -2.12 20.74
C ALA A 239 7.55 -0.83 21.06
N THR A 240 7.17 -0.15 22.13
CA THR A 240 7.91 1.05 22.60
C THR A 240 9.15 0.65 23.40
N PRO A 241 10.10 1.58 23.63
CA PRO A 241 11.19 1.38 24.58
C PRO A 241 10.69 1.14 26.02
N ASP A 242 9.53 1.70 26.37
CA ASP A 242 8.85 1.45 27.65
C ASP A 242 8.27 0.03 27.68
N GLU A 243 8.60 -0.74 28.72
CA GLU A 243 8.23 -2.16 28.82
C GLU A 243 6.70 -2.37 28.78
N GLY A 244 6.25 -3.22 27.86
CA GLY A 244 4.84 -3.63 27.73
C GLY A 244 3.94 -2.67 26.96
N ALA A 245 4.42 -1.50 26.55
CA ALA A 245 3.64 -0.55 25.74
C ALA A 245 3.87 -0.74 24.22
N TYR A 246 2.88 -0.30 23.44
CA TYR A 246 2.81 -0.49 21.99
C TYR A 246 2.18 0.71 21.29
N GLU A 247 2.76 1.09 20.16
CA GLU A 247 2.21 2.06 19.21
C GLU A 247 1.58 1.33 18.01
N VAL A 248 0.58 1.95 17.38
CA VAL A 248 -0.12 1.39 16.23
C VAL A 248 -0.22 2.42 15.11
N PHE A 249 0.18 2.02 13.92
CA PHE A 249 0.26 2.86 12.73
C PHE A 249 -0.62 2.28 11.63
N GLN A 250 -1.58 3.06 11.14
CA GLN A 250 -2.31 2.70 9.92
C GLN A 250 -1.43 2.98 8.70
N ILE A 251 -1.39 2.02 7.78
CA ILE A 251 -0.67 2.10 6.51
C ILE A 251 -1.63 1.74 5.35
N ASP A 252 -1.13 1.78 4.13
CA ASP A 252 -1.83 1.46 2.88
C ASP A 252 -3.11 2.29 2.64
N PHE A 253 -2.92 3.43 1.99
CA PHE A 253 -3.98 4.38 1.63
C PHE A 253 -4.33 4.36 0.13
N GLY A 254 -3.92 3.34 -0.63
CA GLY A 254 -4.12 3.28 -2.08
C GLY A 254 -5.60 3.27 -2.48
N PHE A 255 -6.44 2.65 -1.66
CA PHE A 255 -7.90 2.65 -1.81
C PHE A 255 -8.60 3.76 -1.00
N SER A 256 -7.87 4.82 -0.63
CA SER A 256 -8.48 5.96 0.05
C SER A 256 -9.13 6.96 -0.91
N GLU A 257 -10.25 7.50 -0.46
CA GLU A 257 -11.00 8.56 -1.14
C GLU A 257 -11.09 9.80 -0.25
N LEU A 258 -11.14 10.97 -0.88
CA LEU A 258 -11.50 12.19 -0.16
C LEU A 258 -12.98 12.46 -0.28
N LYS A 259 -13.62 12.81 0.85
CA LYS A 259 -15.05 13.09 0.88
C LYS A 259 -15.34 14.55 1.18
N ASN A 260 -15.91 15.26 0.22
CA ASN A 260 -16.42 16.62 0.41
C ASN A 260 -17.78 16.61 1.16
N ASN A 261 -18.55 15.52 1.08
CA ASN A 261 -19.91 15.43 1.61
C ASN A 261 -20.07 14.34 2.68
N ASN A 262 -20.32 14.80 3.91
CA ASN A 262 -20.72 14.04 5.11
C ASN A 262 -19.92 12.74 5.37
N PRO A 263 -18.63 12.85 5.74
CA PRO A 263 -17.79 11.70 6.10
C PRO A 263 -18.25 11.00 7.40
N TRP A 264 -18.85 11.76 8.31
CA TRP A 264 -19.21 11.37 9.69
C TRP A 264 -20.04 10.11 9.85
N LYS A 265 -20.81 9.67 8.84
CA LYS A 265 -21.57 8.42 8.95
C LYS A 265 -20.69 7.21 8.65
N ARG A 266 -19.91 7.27 7.56
CA ARG A 266 -19.27 6.09 6.97
C ARG A 266 -18.04 5.63 7.75
N TRP A 267 -17.18 6.53 8.22
CA TRP A 267 -16.02 6.12 9.03
C TRP A 267 -16.41 5.50 10.38
N ARG A 268 -17.63 5.76 10.88
CA ARG A 268 -18.17 5.05 12.06
C ARG A 268 -18.64 3.64 11.72
N ASP A 269 -19.27 3.46 10.56
CA ASP A 269 -19.60 2.13 10.04
C ASP A 269 -18.30 1.31 9.85
N ASP A 270 -17.20 1.94 9.42
CA ASP A 270 -15.86 1.34 9.30
C ASP A 270 -15.19 1.07 10.68
N GLU A 271 -15.27 2.00 11.65
CA GLU A 271 -14.81 1.81 13.05
C GLU A 271 -15.48 0.58 13.68
N GLU A 272 -16.81 0.50 13.58
CA GLU A 272 -17.61 -0.60 14.12
C GLU A 272 -17.29 -1.92 13.42
N SER A 273 -17.25 -1.93 12.09
CA SER A 273 -16.90 -3.12 11.31
C SER A 273 -15.52 -3.67 11.68
N PHE A 274 -14.52 -2.80 11.78
CA PHE A 274 -13.16 -3.16 12.16
C PHE A 274 -13.06 -3.63 13.62
N GLY A 275 -13.74 -2.95 14.55
CA GLY A 275 -13.81 -3.33 15.96
C GLY A 275 -14.39 -4.74 16.15
N LEU A 276 -15.50 -5.05 15.46
CA LEU A 276 -16.14 -6.37 15.48
C LEU A 276 -15.26 -7.46 14.83
N VAL A 277 -14.53 -7.14 13.76
CA VAL A 277 -13.52 -8.04 13.15
C VAL A 277 -12.42 -8.38 14.17
N MET A 278 -11.88 -7.39 14.88
CA MET A 278 -10.86 -7.62 15.89
C MET A 278 -11.37 -8.44 17.09
N GLU A 279 -12.59 -8.19 17.58
CA GLU A 279 -13.17 -8.98 18.69
C GLU A 279 -13.34 -10.45 18.30
N LYS A 280 -13.81 -10.71 17.07
CA LYS A 280 -13.94 -12.06 16.52
C LYS A 280 -12.58 -12.74 16.33
N LEU A 281 -11.58 -12.02 15.82
CA LEU A 281 -10.22 -12.53 15.62
C LEU A 281 -9.56 -12.94 16.94
N LEU A 282 -9.71 -12.08 17.96
CA LEU A 282 -9.02 -12.22 19.24
C LEU A 282 -9.71 -13.12 20.27
N ARG A 283 -10.87 -13.70 19.93
CA ARG A 283 -11.58 -14.74 20.71
C ARG A 283 -11.71 -14.35 22.20
N GLY A 284 -12.28 -13.17 22.45
CA GLY A 284 -12.47 -12.61 23.79
C GLY A 284 -11.20 -12.14 24.49
N GLY A 285 -10.08 -11.97 23.78
CA GLY A 285 -8.88 -11.27 24.27
C GLY A 285 -8.90 -9.76 24.01
N TYR A 286 -9.93 -9.29 23.33
CA TYR A 286 -10.29 -7.89 23.12
C TYR A 286 -11.80 -7.83 23.16
N LYS A 287 -12.35 -6.71 23.65
CA LYS A 287 -13.77 -6.40 23.57
C LYS A 287 -13.93 -5.02 22.94
N TYR A 288 -14.63 -4.94 21.82
CA TYR A 288 -14.92 -3.68 21.17
C TYR A 288 -15.87 -2.84 22.04
N THR A 289 -15.61 -1.55 22.09
CA THR A 289 -16.44 -0.54 22.73
C THR A 289 -16.33 0.73 21.89
N PRO A 290 -17.42 1.18 21.24
CA PRO A 290 -17.38 2.36 20.37
C PRO A 290 -16.86 3.59 21.11
N LEU A 291 -15.90 4.33 20.53
CA LEU A 291 -15.22 5.42 21.24
C LEU A 291 -16.17 6.54 21.69
N LEU A 292 -17.30 6.72 21.00
CA LEU A 292 -18.35 7.68 21.36
C LEU A 292 -19.02 7.41 22.71
N THR A 293 -18.81 6.25 23.33
CA THR A 293 -19.28 5.97 24.71
C THR A 293 -18.35 6.51 25.79
N ARG A 294 -17.11 6.92 25.46
CA ARG A 294 -16.14 7.48 26.44
C ARG A 294 -16.12 9.00 26.56
N CYS A 295 -16.88 9.75 25.76
CA CYS A 295 -16.90 11.22 25.81
C CYS A 295 -17.47 11.86 27.09
N ALA A 296 -17.72 11.08 28.15
CA ALA A 296 -18.04 11.58 29.48
C ALA A 296 -16.81 11.77 30.39
N ASP A 297 -15.74 10.98 30.23
CA ASP A 297 -14.68 10.90 31.25
C ASP A 297 -13.24 10.88 30.70
N SER A 298 -12.60 12.06 30.83
CA SER A 298 -11.15 12.31 30.99
C SER A 298 -10.17 12.16 29.82
N ASP A 299 -9.54 13.29 29.49
CA ASP A 299 -8.19 13.37 28.93
C ASP A 299 -7.14 12.80 29.91
N LYS A 300 -6.89 11.49 29.86
CA LYS A 300 -5.62 10.89 30.32
C LYS A 300 -5.25 9.68 29.47
N SER A 301 -4.02 9.67 28.96
CA SER A 301 -3.39 8.47 28.38
C SER A 301 -3.30 7.37 29.45
N PRO A 302 -3.90 6.18 29.25
CA PRO A 302 -3.70 5.07 30.16
C PRO A 302 -2.37 4.39 29.82
N LEU A 303 -1.31 4.75 30.55
CA LEU A 303 -0.17 3.84 30.73
C LEU A 303 -0.69 2.64 31.51
N VAL A 304 -0.58 1.45 30.91
CA VAL A 304 -1.02 0.19 31.53
C VAL A 304 0.22 -0.63 31.90
N GLU A 305 0.59 -0.62 33.18
CA GLU A 305 1.58 -1.55 33.71
C GLU A 305 0.95 -2.96 33.74
N CYS A 306 1.47 -3.90 32.94
CA CYS A 306 1.14 -5.32 33.11
C CYS A 306 2.03 -5.90 34.22
N THR A 307 1.48 -6.05 35.43
CA THR A 307 2.08 -6.88 36.48
C THR A 307 1.70 -8.34 36.27
N ASP A 308 2.68 -9.22 36.05
CA ASP A 308 2.46 -10.67 35.90
C ASP A 308 1.99 -11.31 37.22
N ASP A 309 0.71 -11.67 37.27
CA ASP A 309 0.08 -12.31 38.43
C ASP A 309 0.42 -13.82 38.49
N SER A 310 1.66 -14.11 38.90
CA SER A 310 2.22 -15.47 39.01
C SER A 310 2.38 -15.93 40.46
N SER A 311 1.32 -15.78 41.26
CA SER A 311 1.14 -16.38 42.58
C SER A 311 -0.36 -16.44 42.88
N THR A 312 -1.00 -17.41 43.52
CA THR A 312 -0.56 -18.56 44.34
C THR A 312 -1.69 -19.61 44.37
N SER A 313 -1.39 -20.91 44.24
CA SER A 313 -2.20 -21.97 44.88
C SER A 313 -1.45 -23.30 45.03
N MET A 314 -0.57 -23.38 46.02
CA MET A 314 -0.33 -24.63 46.74
C MET A 314 -0.98 -24.52 48.11
N ASN A 315 -2.00 -25.35 48.35
CA ASN A 315 -2.42 -25.93 49.64
C ASN A 315 -3.55 -26.93 49.36
#